data_AF-A0A447TGL1-F1
#
_entry.id   AF-A0A447TGL1-F1
#
_cell.length_a   1.000
_cell.length_b   1.000
_cell.length_c   1.000
_cell.angle_alpha   90.00
_cell.angle_beta   90.00
_cell.angle_gamma   90.00
#
_symmetry.space_group_name_H-M   'P 1'
#
loop_
_entity.id
_entity.type
_entity.pdbx_description
1 polymer ?
#
loop_
_entity_poly.entity_id
_entity_poly.type
_entity_poly.pdbx_seq_one_letter_code
_entity_poly.pdbx_strand_id
1 'polypeptide(L)'
;MAELLGAPVLQQTFSSLANFPNNDYHWQGELPGSQSGVQQVFAGHDVAFLCGFSNQAQITVYKYSDGPLIPPDVTQVYLSNHTWDIGKNYYGEAALFGDLKATLPLINQLIGDQPSPAAAARNAKLKEMAAQRKVAWDAYLREAMHQNEIWAVVIADALRKEIGERKLEKQFVYAHEAVSDPAPFQYLLPFTDEAAAPISYYCVGGGSLGWSMPATLGIKLEPSGCQDINTRFVVAATGDGSSLFYPQTWWTAQHRQLGVLYIITNNHEYHTLQMGLTQVEAMYGEAPATSGQPGRKTRNTCASTGQARLRHPGQGLRGMEGEIVRHPEDVRAAVRRGIDHALSGHAYVLDMHTIGLDQPPPRRRTPMPATTSNRAWTASISARTRSNAMTAPACRATCQ
;
A
#
# COMPACT_ATOMS: atom_id res chain seq x y z
N MET A 1 -22.07 5.59 -1.43
CA MET A 1 -21.94 5.08 -0.05
C MET A 1 -21.10 5.99 0.84
N ALA A 2 -19.82 6.20 0.54
CA ALA A 2 -18.91 6.99 1.38
C ALA A 2 -19.48 8.37 1.71
N GLU A 3 -20.00 9.07 0.70
CA GLU A 3 -20.66 10.37 0.88
C GLU A 3 -21.94 10.30 1.72
N LEU A 4 -22.81 9.31 1.46
CA LEU A 4 -24.09 9.14 2.19
C LEU A 4 -23.85 8.90 3.69
N LEU A 5 -22.75 8.24 4.03
CA LEU A 5 -22.35 8.01 5.42
C LEU A 5 -21.45 9.11 5.96
N GLY A 6 -20.72 9.84 5.11
CA GLY A 6 -19.53 10.58 5.52
C GLY A 6 -18.45 9.68 6.12
N ALA A 7 -18.23 8.52 5.51
CA ALA A 7 -17.27 7.53 5.96
C ALA A 7 -15.92 7.69 5.22
N PRO A 8 -14.78 7.68 5.94
CA PRO A 8 -13.48 7.57 5.31
C PRO A 8 -13.32 6.20 4.63
N VAL A 9 -12.64 6.18 3.49
CA VAL A 9 -12.34 4.96 2.75
C VAL A 9 -10.84 4.67 2.85
N LEU A 10 -10.53 3.47 3.32
CA LEU A 10 -9.18 2.95 3.43
C LEU A 10 -9.03 1.73 2.55
N GLN A 11 -7.91 1.66 1.85
CA GLN A 11 -7.52 0.48 1.09
C GLN A 11 -6.75 -0.49 2.00
N GLN A 12 -6.71 -1.76 1.62
CA GLN A 12 -5.89 -2.75 2.33
C GLN A 12 -4.40 -2.39 2.19
N THR A 13 -3.57 -2.84 3.13
CA THR A 13 -2.12 -2.77 2.96
C THR A 13 -1.72 -3.58 1.73
N PHE A 14 -0.96 -2.99 0.80
CA PHE A 14 -0.66 -3.59 -0.50
C PHE A 14 -1.92 -3.94 -1.30
N SER A 15 -2.85 -2.99 -1.40
CA SER A 15 -4.08 -3.16 -2.19
C SER A 15 -3.71 -3.62 -3.59
N SER A 16 -4.18 -4.78 -4.04
CA SER A 16 -3.69 -5.34 -5.31
C SER A 16 -4.22 -4.61 -6.55
N LEU A 17 -5.24 -3.77 -6.38
CA LEU A 17 -5.95 -3.04 -7.43
C LEU A 17 -6.24 -1.60 -6.99
N ALA A 18 -6.52 -0.72 -7.96
CA ALA A 18 -7.06 0.62 -7.69
C ALA A 18 -8.55 0.53 -7.35
N ASN A 19 -8.86 0.37 -6.06
CA ASN A 19 -10.22 0.11 -5.60
C ASN A 19 -11.01 1.38 -5.23
N PHE A 20 -10.37 2.55 -5.23
CA PHE A 20 -11.01 3.82 -4.92
C PHE A 20 -10.19 4.98 -5.51
N PRO A 21 -10.83 6.05 -6.02
CA PRO A 21 -10.14 7.22 -6.55
C PRO A 21 -9.37 7.94 -5.44
N ASN A 22 -8.08 8.22 -5.67
CA ASN A 22 -7.21 8.80 -4.64
C ASN A 22 -7.28 10.33 -4.55
N ASN A 23 -7.96 10.97 -5.50
CA ASN A 23 -8.29 12.41 -5.48
C ASN A 23 -9.58 12.72 -4.70
N ASP A 24 -10.39 11.72 -4.39
CA ASP A 24 -11.62 11.89 -3.60
C ASP A 24 -11.27 12.13 -2.12
N TYR A 25 -12.00 13.05 -1.47
CA TYR A 25 -11.69 13.47 -0.10
C TYR A 25 -12.02 12.40 0.96
N HIS A 26 -12.83 11.39 0.65
CA HIS A 26 -13.06 10.23 1.51
C HIS A 26 -11.87 9.28 1.48
N TRP A 27 -11.11 9.23 0.39
CA TRP A 27 -9.90 8.41 0.33
C TRP A 27 -8.91 8.88 1.41
N GLN A 28 -8.66 8.01 2.37
CA GLN A 28 -7.67 8.27 3.40
C GLN A 28 -6.35 7.57 3.09
N GLY A 29 -6.31 6.63 2.14
CA GLY A 29 -5.15 5.86 1.70
C GLY A 29 -5.13 4.43 2.22
N GLU A 30 -4.00 3.73 2.05
CA GLU A 30 -3.88 2.34 2.51
C GLU A 30 -3.76 2.22 4.03
N LEU A 31 -4.13 1.05 4.57
CA LEU A 31 -3.84 0.68 5.94
C LEU A 31 -2.32 0.54 6.14
N PRO A 32 -1.78 0.92 7.32
CA PRO A 32 -0.35 0.77 7.60
C PRO A 32 0.10 -0.69 7.62
N GLY A 33 1.39 -0.92 7.34
CA GLY A 33 2.03 -2.24 7.44
C GLY A 33 2.42 -2.67 8.86
N SER A 34 2.03 -1.92 9.90
CA SER A 34 2.29 -2.27 11.30
C SER A 34 0.99 -2.47 12.08
N GLN A 35 1.00 -3.43 13.01
CA GLN A 35 -0.16 -3.72 13.87
C GLN A 35 -0.67 -2.48 14.61
N SER A 36 0.24 -1.73 15.25
CA SER A 36 -0.11 -0.49 15.96
C SER A 36 -0.66 0.60 15.03
N GLY A 37 -0.14 0.69 13.80
CA GLY A 37 -0.65 1.64 12.80
C GLY A 37 -2.08 1.30 12.37
N VAL A 38 -2.37 0.02 12.13
CA VAL A 38 -3.73 -0.45 11.83
C VAL A 38 -4.68 -0.17 12.99
N GLN A 39 -4.29 -0.51 14.22
CA GLN A 39 -5.07 -0.22 15.43
C GLN A 39 -5.34 1.28 15.59
N GLN A 40 -4.33 2.14 15.36
CA GLN A 40 -4.47 3.59 15.48
C GLN A 40 -5.45 4.16 14.44
N VAL A 41 -5.50 3.61 13.23
CA VAL A 41 -6.49 3.99 12.23
C VAL A 41 -7.89 3.64 12.73
N PHE A 42 -8.11 2.43 13.23
CA PHE A 42 -9.42 1.99 13.70
C PHE A 42 -9.87 2.63 15.01
N ALA A 43 -8.96 3.04 15.90
CA ALA A 43 -9.28 3.65 17.19
C ALA A 43 -10.13 4.95 17.10
N GLY A 44 -10.16 5.60 15.93
CA GLY A 44 -11.02 6.76 15.65
C GLY A 44 -12.42 6.43 15.14
N HIS A 45 -12.81 5.15 15.09
CA HIS A 45 -14.02 4.66 14.44
C HIS A 45 -14.76 3.67 15.34
N ASP A 46 -16.07 3.56 15.15
CA ASP A 46 -16.98 2.65 15.85
C ASP A 46 -17.42 1.47 14.97
N VAL A 47 -17.41 1.63 13.64
CA VAL A 47 -17.78 0.61 12.66
C VAL A 47 -16.73 0.49 11.56
N ALA A 48 -16.37 -0.73 11.22
CA ALA A 48 -15.56 -1.09 10.06
C ALA A 48 -16.43 -1.86 9.04
N PHE A 49 -16.71 -1.24 7.89
CA PHE A 49 -17.36 -1.92 6.76
C PHE A 49 -16.31 -2.52 5.82
N LEU A 50 -16.13 -3.83 5.94
CA LEU A 50 -15.12 -4.62 5.24
C LEU A 50 -15.67 -5.09 3.88
N CYS A 51 -15.61 -4.20 2.88
CA CYS A 51 -16.10 -4.43 1.52
C CYS A 51 -14.99 -4.99 0.60
N GLY A 52 -15.14 -6.23 0.13
CA GLY A 52 -14.13 -6.90 -0.70
C GLY A 52 -12.78 -7.08 0.02
N PHE A 53 -12.80 -7.12 1.35
CA PHE A 53 -11.60 -7.01 2.17
C PHE A 53 -10.91 -8.37 2.35
N SER A 54 -10.10 -8.77 1.37
CA SER A 54 -9.46 -10.09 1.29
C SER A 54 -8.07 -10.20 1.93
N ASN A 55 -7.27 -9.14 2.02
CA ASN A 55 -6.01 -9.18 2.79
C ASN A 55 -6.10 -8.42 4.11
N GLN A 56 -6.28 -9.13 5.23
CA GLN A 56 -6.59 -8.51 6.53
C GLN A 56 -5.38 -8.43 7.48
N ALA A 57 -4.26 -9.06 7.14
CA ALA A 57 -3.11 -9.19 8.05
C ALA A 57 -1.74 -9.07 7.34
N GLN A 58 -1.66 -8.27 6.27
CA GLN A 58 -0.40 -7.98 5.58
C GLN A 58 0.43 -6.94 6.36
N ILE A 59 0.86 -7.34 7.55
CA ILE A 59 1.70 -6.54 8.44
C ILE A 59 3.06 -7.19 8.59
N THR A 60 4.09 -6.39 8.83
CA THR A 60 5.47 -6.87 8.96
C THR A 60 5.63 -7.83 10.14
N VAL A 61 5.00 -7.51 11.28
CA VAL A 61 5.10 -8.29 12.51
C VAL A 61 3.78 -8.19 13.27
N TYR A 62 3.28 -9.33 13.76
CA TYR A 62 2.09 -9.42 14.61
C TYR A 62 2.44 -9.98 15.99
N LYS A 63 2.16 -9.22 17.05
CA LYS A 63 2.24 -9.66 18.44
C LYS A 63 0.86 -9.94 18.96
N TYR A 64 0.59 -11.19 19.32
CA TYR A 64 -0.68 -11.56 19.93
C TYR A 64 -0.95 -10.80 21.24
N SER A 65 0.10 -10.51 22.04
CA SER A 65 -0.03 -9.78 23.30
C SER A 65 -0.46 -8.32 23.15
N ASP A 66 -0.28 -7.73 21.97
CA ASP A 66 -0.61 -6.33 21.70
C ASP A 66 -2.07 -6.16 21.23
N GLY A 67 -2.85 -7.24 21.32
CA GLY A 67 -4.28 -7.25 21.01
C GLY A 67 -4.60 -7.42 19.51
N PRO A 68 -5.89 -7.44 19.15
CA PRO A 68 -6.32 -7.64 17.77
C PRO A 68 -5.96 -6.45 16.87
N LEU A 69 -5.89 -6.67 15.54
CA LEU A 69 -5.66 -5.62 14.55
C LEU A 69 -6.80 -4.59 14.52
N ILE A 70 -8.03 -5.10 14.57
CA ILE A 70 -9.23 -4.30 14.71
C ILE A 70 -9.59 -4.29 16.20
N PRO A 71 -9.60 -3.12 16.87
CA PRO A 71 -9.95 -3.02 18.27
C PRO A 71 -11.32 -3.66 18.60
N PRO A 72 -11.50 -4.30 19.77
CA PRO A 72 -12.73 -5.04 20.09
C PRO A 72 -14.01 -4.19 20.13
N ASP A 73 -13.88 -2.89 20.33
CA ASP A 73 -14.96 -1.91 20.35
C ASP A 73 -15.43 -1.47 18.95
N VAL A 74 -14.71 -1.88 17.89
CA VAL A 74 -15.07 -1.59 16.50
C VAL A 74 -15.95 -2.71 15.95
N THR A 75 -17.20 -2.38 15.68
CA THR A 75 -18.18 -3.30 15.07
C THR A 75 -17.79 -3.57 13.62
N GLN A 76 -17.66 -4.84 13.26
CA GLN A 76 -17.25 -5.23 11.91
C GLN A 76 -18.46 -5.74 11.10
N VAL A 77 -18.64 -5.20 9.90
CA VAL A 77 -19.68 -5.63 8.95
C VAL A 77 -19.03 -5.98 7.63
N TYR A 78 -19.35 -7.13 7.07
CA TYR A 78 -18.73 -7.63 5.84
C TYR A 78 -19.64 -7.50 4.62
N LEU A 79 -19.04 -7.19 3.47
CA LEU A 79 -19.60 -7.47 2.15
C LEU A 79 -18.49 -8.15 1.33
N SER A 80 -18.69 -9.40 0.95
CA SER A 80 -17.71 -10.14 0.15
C SER A 80 -18.38 -11.03 -0.89
N ASN A 81 -17.73 -11.19 -2.05
CA ASN A 81 -18.07 -12.17 -3.06
C ASN A 81 -17.30 -13.49 -2.89
N HIS A 82 -16.51 -13.62 -1.83
CA HIS A 82 -15.74 -14.82 -1.50
C HIS A 82 -15.98 -15.23 -0.05
N THR A 83 -16.52 -16.42 0.18
CA THR A 83 -16.92 -16.90 1.52
C THR A 83 -15.74 -17.00 2.48
N TRP A 84 -14.55 -17.37 1.98
CA TRP A 84 -13.31 -17.40 2.79
C TRP A 84 -12.95 -16.06 3.43
N ASP A 85 -13.39 -14.92 2.91
CA ASP A 85 -13.03 -13.62 3.49
C ASP A 85 -13.89 -13.25 4.71
N ILE A 86 -15.06 -13.86 4.85
CA ILE A 86 -16.01 -13.56 5.91
C ILE A 86 -15.59 -14.30 7.18
N GLY A 87 -15.32 -13.56 8.26
CA GLY A 87 -15.05 -14.16 9.56
C GLY A 87 -13.68 -14.83 9.71
N LYS A 88 -12.80 -14.79 8.70
CA LYS A 88 -11.56 -15.57 8.71
C LYS A 88 -10.54 -15.19 9.78
N ASN A 89 -10.35 -13.89 10.04
CA ASN A 89 -9.44 -13.42 11.09
C ASN A 89 -10.21 -12.83 12.27
N TYR A 90 -11.36 -12.21 12.00
CA TYR A 90 -12.22 -11.61 13.01
C TYR A 90 -13.69 -11.85 12.67
N TYR A 91 -14.48 -12.24 13.68
CA TYR A 91 -15.93 -12.36 13.52
C TYR A 91 -16.55 -10.98 13.29
N GLY A 92 -17.49 -10.89 12.34
CA GLY A 92 -18.30 -9.71 12.13
C GLY A 92 -19.66 -9.84 12.80
N GLU A 93 -20.26 -8.69 13.11
CA GLU A 93 -21.64 -8.59 13.61
C GLU A 93 -22.64 -9.03 12.52
N ALA A 94 -22.34 -8.69 11.27
CA ALA A 94 -23.13 -9.09 10.12
C ALA A 94 -22.25 -9.27 8.87
N ALA A 95 -22.71 -10.10 7.94
CA ALA A 95 -22.05 -10.32 6.66
C ALA A 95 -23.06 -10.47 5.52
N LEU A 96 -22.76 -9.84 4.40
CA LEU A 96 -23.45 -10.02 3.13
C LEU A 96 -22.53 -10.79 2.17
N PHE A 97 -23.00 -11.93 1.68
CA PHE A 97 -22.34 -12.66 0.60
C PHE A 97 -23.00 -12.29 -0.73
N GLY A 98 -22.25 -11.63 -1.62
CA GLY A 98 -22.78 -11.15 -2.88
C GLY A 98 -21.75 -10.40 -3.72
N ASP A 99 -22.05 -10.21 -5.00
CA ASP A 99 -21.22 -9.40 -5.89
C ASP A 99 -21.17 -7.95 -5.40
N LEU A 100 -19.96 -7.39 -5.30
CA LEU A 100 -19.74 -6.06 -4.73
C LEU A 100 -20.43 -4.97 -5.57
N LYS A 101 -20.29 -5.06 -6.90
CA LYS A 101 -20.80 -4.07 -7.85
C LYS A 101 -22.33 -4.08 -7.91
N ALA A 102 -22.95 -5.25 -7.81
CA ALA A 102 -24.40 -5.42 -7.79
C ALA A 102 -25.02 -5.05 -6.44
N THR A 103 -24.33 -5.31 -5.32
CA THR A 103 -24.89 -5.15 -3.97
C THR A 103 -24.78 -3.71 -3.45
N LEU A 104 -23.66 -3.02 -3.70
CA LEU A 104 -23.43 -1.66 -3.20
C LEU A 104 -24.52 -0.63 -3.60
N PRO A 105 -25.07 -0.64 -4.84
CA PRO A 105 -26.18 0.25 -5.21
C PRO A 105 -27.44 0.05 -4.36
N LEU A 106 -27.77 -1.21 -4.01
CA LEU A 106 -28.93 -1.52 -3.15
C LEU A 106 -28.71 -1.01 -1.73
N ILE A 107 -27.51 -1.20 -1.19
CA ILE A 107 -27.12 -0.63 0.12
C ILE A 107 -27.19 0.90 0.08
N ASN A 108 -26.71 1.54 -1.00
CA ASN A 108 -26.79 2.99 -1.17
C ASN A 108 -28.23 3.50 -1.15
N GLN A 109 -29.16 2.80 -1.80
CA GLN A 109 -30.57 3.16 -1.78
C GLN A 109 -31.12 3.13 -0.35
N LEU A 110 -30.88 2.05 0.40
CA LEU A 110 -31.35 1.92 1.78
C LEU A 110 -30.78 3.00 2.71
N ILE A 111 -29.49 3.34 2.55
CA ILE A 111 -28.87 4.44 3.30
C ILE A 111 -29.45 5.80 2.88
N GLY A 112 -29.72 5.98 1.59
CA GLY A 112 -30.30 7.22 1.04
C GLY A 112 -31.72 7.47 1.54
N ASP A 113 -32.51 6.41 1.74
CA ASP A 113 -33.86 6.49 2.31
C ASP A 113 -33.86 6.82 3.81
N GLN A 114 -32.73 6.57 4.50
CA GLN A 114 -32.54 6.84 5.93
C GLN A 114 -31.19 7.54 6.20
N PRO A 115 -31.02 8.80 5.75
CA PRO A 115 -29.73 9.47 5.82
C PRO A 115 -29.34 9.77 7.27
N SER A 116 -28.07 9.57 7.59
CA SER A 116 -27.54 9.94 8.90
C SER A 116 -27.45 11.47 9.02
N PRO A 117 -28.02 12.10 10.07
CA PRO A 117 -27.90 13.55 10.28
C PRO A 117 -26.44 14.02 10.43
N ALA A 118 -25.53 13.13 10.85
CA ALA A 118 -24.12 13.43 11.05
C ALA A 118 -23.28 13.31 9.76
N ALA A 119 -23.82 12.77 8.66
CA ALA A 119 -23.07 12.53 7.42
C ALA A 119 -22.48 13.83 6.85
N ALA A 120 -23.26 14.92 6.80
CA ALA A 120 -22.79 16.21 6.29
C ALA A 120 -21.61 16.77 7.10
N ALA A 121 -21.67 16.70 8.43
CA ALA A 121 -20.59 17.15 9.30
C ALA A 121 -19.33 16.29 9.13
N ARG A 122 -19.48 14.96 9.01
CA ARG A 122 -18.36 14.06 8.73
C ARG A 122 -17.71 14.35 7.37
N ASN A 123 -18.52 14.57 6.33
CA ASN A 123 -18.04 14.99 5.00
C ASN A 123 -17.26 16.30 5.04
N ALA A 124 -17.75 17.31 5.76
CA ALA A 124 -17.06 18.58 5.91
C ALA A 124 -15.67 18.39 6.57
N LYS A 125 -15.59 17.56 7.61
CA LYS A 125 -14.32 17.22 8.27
C LYS A 125 -13.36 16.50 7.33
N LEU A 126 -13.84 15.54 6.52
CA LEU A 126 -13.01 14.83 5.55
C LEU A 126 -12.47 15.77 4.46
N LYS A 127 -13.27 16.73 3.99
CA LYS A 127 -12.82 17.79 3.05
C LYS A 127 -11.72 18.65 3.66
N GLU A 128 -11.86 19.06 4.91
CA GLU A 128 -10.83 19.81 5.63
C GLU A 128 -9.53 18.99 5.76
N MET A 129 -9.63 17.73 6.17
CA MET A 129 -8.49 16.82 6.27
C MET A 129 -7.80 16.61 4.92
N ALA A 130 -8.56 16.47 3.83
CA ALA A 130 -8.01 16.34 2.48
C ALA A 130 -7.26 17.60 2.05
N ALA A 131 -7.79 18.80 2.34
CA ALA A 131 -7.11 20.07 2.06
C ALA A 131 -5.81 20.21 2.86
N GLN A 132 -5.83 19.86 4.16
CA GLN A 132 -4.62 19.87 5.00
C GLN A 132 -3.57 18.87 4.49
N ARG A 133 -4.00 17.67 4.10
CA ARG A 133 -3.13 16.65 3.51
C ARG A 133 -2.49 17.17 2.22
N LYS A 134 -3.25 17.83 1.35
CA LYS A 134 -2.70 18.46 0.14
C LYS A 134 -1.61 19.48 0.46
N VAL A 135 -1.85 20.39 1.40
CA VAL A 135 -0.84 21.38 1.82
C VAL A 135 0.43 20.70 2.34
N ALA A 136 0.29 19.63 3.13
CA ALA A 136 1.44 18.90 3.67
C ALA A 136 2.27 18.20 2.57
N TRP A 137 1.60 17.57 1.60
CA TRP A 137 2.28 16.94 0.46
C TRP A 137 2.91 17.96 -0.49
N ASP A 138 2.25 19.09 -0.74
CA ASP A 138 2.83 20.17 -1.55
C ASP A 138 4.08 20.77 -0.86
N ALA A 139 4.09 20.85 0.48
CA ALA A 139 5.28 21.26 1.24
C ALA A 139 6.40 20.21 1.19
N TYR A 140 6.06 18.93 1.36
CA TYR A 140 7.01 17.81 1.27
C TYR A 140 7.66 17.71 -0.12
N LEU A 141 6.89 17.90 -1.19
CA LEU A 141 7.43 17.95 -2.56
C LEU A 141 8.35 19.16 -2.78
N ARG A 142 7.97 20.34 -2.27
CA ARG A 142 8.85 21.53 -2.36
C ARG A 142 10.18 21.30 -1.65
N GLU A 143 10.14 20.72 -0.45
CA GLU A 143 11.34 20.35 0.30
C GLU A 143 12.20 19.37 -0.50
N ALA A 144 11.59 18.30 -1.02
CA ALA A 144 12.28 17.29 -1.83
C ALA A 144 13.04 17.87 -3.03
N MET A 145 12.50 18.91 -3.67
CA MET A 145 13.16 19.58 -4.79
C MET A 145 14.40 20.40 -4.40
N HIS A 146 14.60 20.69 -3.12
CA HIS A 146 15.78 21.40 -2.60
C HIS A 146 16.86 20.47 -2.06
N GLN A 147 16.66 19.16 -2.16
CA GLN A 147 17.60 18.15 -1.68
C GLN A 147 18.57 17.73 -2.78
N ASN A 148 19.73 17.18 -2.39
CA ASN A 148 20.72 16.71 -3.34
C ASN A 148 20.35 15.34 -3.97
N GLU A 149 19.67 14.50 -3.20
CA GLU A 149 19.25 13.15 -3.57
C GLU A 149 17.75 13.11 -3.87
N ILE A 150 17.34 12.18 -4.74
CA ILE A 150 15.96 12.09 -5.19
C ILE A 150 15.08 11.48 -4.09
N TRP A 151 13.99 12.15 -3.74
CA TRP A 151 12.92 11.54 -2.94
C TRP A 151 11.87 10.94 -3.87
N ALA A 152 11.25 9.83 -3.47
CA ALA A 152 10.23 9.15 -4.27
C ALA A 152 9.05 10.06 -4.69
N VAL A 153 8.73 11.10 -3.89
CA VAL A 153 7.71 12.09 -4.23
C VAL A 153 8.00 12.89 -5.50
N VAL A 154 9.28 13.15 -5.80
CA VAL A 154 9.68 13.86 -7.03
C VAL A 154 9.38 13.00 -8.26
N ILE A 155 9.67 11.70 -8.17
CA ILE A 155 9.40 10.72 -9.22
C ILE A 155 7.89 10.57 -9.43
N ALA A 156 7.13 10.39 -8.35
CA ALA A 156 5.68 10.23 -8.41
C ALA A 156 4.99 11.50 -8.97
N ASP A 157 5.44 12.70 -8.58
CA ASP A 157 4.92 13.96 -9.12
C ASP A 157 5.27 14.15 -10.60
N ALA A 158 6.50 13.82 -11.02
CA ALA A 158 6.89 13.86 -12.42
C ALA A 158 6.02 12.93 -13.28
N LEU A 159 5.82 11.69 -12.83
CA LEU A 159 4.97 10.71 -13.52
C LEU A 159 3.53 11.20 -13.62
N ARG A 160 2.95 11.70 -12.52
CA ARG A 160 1.61 12.30 -12.48
C ARG A 160 1.46 13.44 -13.48
N LYS A 161 2.41 14.37 -13.53
CA LYS A 161 2.39 15.52 -14.44
C LYS A 161 2.46 15.09 -15.90
N GLU A 162 3.38 14.18 -16.25
CA GLU A 162 3.52 13.73 -17.63
C GLU A 162 2.33 12.88 -18.10
N ILE A 163 1.72 12.06 -17.23
CA ILE A 163 0.46 11.37 -17.53
C ILE A 163 -0.65 12.38 -17.84
N GLY A 164 -0.82 13.40 -17.00
CA GLY A 164 -1.87 14.40 -17.16
C GLY A 164 -1.67 15.30 -18.40
N GLU A 165 -0.46 15.79 -18.63
CA GLU A 165 -0.15 16.63 -19.81
C GLU A 165 -0.39 15.89 -21.14
N ARG A 166 -0.19 14.56 -21.13
CA ARG A 166 -0.38 13.69 -22.31
C ARG A 166 -1.78 13.08 -22.39
N LYS A 167 -2.64 13.33 -21.41
CA LYS A 167 -3.99 12.77 -21.30
C LYS A 167 -4.00 11.23 -21.33
N LEU A 168 -3.08 10.63 -20.59
CA LEU A 168 -2.88 9.18 -20.56
C LEU A 168 -3.70 8.48 -19.45
N GLU A 169 -4.56 9.19 -18.71
CA GLU A 169 -5.21 8.68 -17.50
C GLU A 169 -6.05 7.40 -17.73
N LYS A 170 -6.69 7.27 -18.91
CA LYS A 170 -7.43 6.06 -19.33
C LYS A 170 -6.60 5.10 -20.20
N GLN A 171 -5.32 5.39 -20.34
CA GLN A 171 -4.41 4.72 -21.27
C GLN A 171 -3.15 4.21 -20.57
N PHE A 172 -3.14 4.21 -19.23
CA PHE A 172 -2.02 3.74 -18.45
C PHE A 172 -2.41 2.65 -17.46
N VAL A 173 -1.45 1.75 -17.23
CA VAL A 173 -1.48 0.79 -16.14
C VAL A 173 -0.18 0.91 -15.35
N TYR A 174 -0.30 0.98 -14.03
CA TYR A 174 0.84 1.09 -13.12
C TYR A 174 1.03 -0.17 -12.28
N ALA A 175 2.18 -0.82 -12.40
CA ALA A 175 2.60 -1.91 -11.53
C ALA A 175 3.47 -1.36 -10.38
N HIS A 176 2.97 -1.47 -9.15
CA HIS A 176 3.58 -0.90 -7.96
C HIS A 176 4.38 -1.93 -7.17
N GLU A 177 5.66 -1.63 -6.97
CA GLU A 177 6.55 -2.37 -6.09
C GLU A 177 7.68 -1.49 -5.52
N ALA A 178 7.42 -0.20 -5.37
CA ALA A 178 8.30 0.72 -4.64
C ALA A 178 8.05 0.56 -3.12
N VAL A 179 8.33 -0.64 -2.60
CA VAL A 179 7.92 -1.10 -1.25
C VAL A 179 8.51 -0.24 -0.12
N SER A 180 9.69 0.34 -0.33
CA SER A 180 10.33 1.20 0.66
C SER A 180 9.65 2.56 0.79
N ASP A 181 9.12 3.10 -0.30
CA ASP A 181 8.49 4.41 -0.36
C ASP A 181 7.16 4.37 -1.14
N PRO A 182 6.15 3.61 -0.68
CA PRO A 182 4.93 3.40 -1.46
C PRO A 182 4.01 4.63 -1.44
N ALA A 183 4.04 5.41 -0.34
CA ALA A 183 3.08 6.47 -0.08
C ALA A 183 3.04 7.58 -1.15
N PRO A 184 4.18 8.08 -1.69
CA PRO A 184 4.12 9.10 -2.74
C PRO A 184 3.48 8.59 -4.03
N PHE A 185 3.74 7.33 -4.41
CA PHE A 185 3.12 6.72 -5.59
C PHE A 185 1.63 6.48 -5.40
N GLN A 186 1.20 6.10 -4.20
CA GLN A 186 -0.23 5.95 -3.91
C GLN A 186 -0.98 7.29 -3.83
N TYR A 187 -0.34 8.32 -3.26
CA TYR A 187 -0.96 9.64 -3.08
C TYR A 187 -1.03 10.46 -4.36
N LEU A 188 0.04 10.47 -5.17
CA LEU A 188 0.15 11.37 -6.32
C LEU A 188 -0.32 10.77 -7.63
N LEU A 189 -0.36 9.45 -7.81
CA LEU A 189 -0.79 8.91 -9.10
C LEU A 189 -2.21 9.36 -9.46
N PRO A 190 -2.53 9.67 -10.73
CA PRO A 190 -3.79 10.31 -11.09
C PRO A 190 -4.95 9.31 -11.19
N PHE A 191 -5.28 8.62 -10.10
CA PHE A 191 -6.44 7.73 -10.02
C PHE A 191 -7.69 8.56 -9.69
N THR A 192 -8.17 9.31 -10.69
CA THR A 192 -9.39 10.13 -10.61
C THR A 192 -10.65 9.27 -10.71
N ASP A 193 -11.83 9.84 -10.45
CA ASP A 193 -13.11 9.11 -10.63
C ASP A 193 -13.27 8.49 -12.02
N GLU A 194 -12.66 9.10 -13.05
CA GLU A 194 -12.72 8.62 -14.43
C GLU A 194 -11.62 7.61 -14.77
N ALA A 195 -10.51 7.61 -14.04
CA ALA A 195 -9.30 6.83 -14.35
C ALA A 195 -8.96 5.75 -13.31
N ALA A 196 -9.60 5.80 -12.15
CA ALA A 196 -9.54 4.79 -11.11
C ALA A 196 -10.47 3.63 -11.45
N ALA A 197 -10.05 2.79 -12.39
CA ALA A 197 -10.61 1.45 -12.53
C ALA A 197 -9.70 0.44 -11.82
N PRO A 198 -10.22 -0.68 -11.30
CA PRO A 198 -9.43 -1.71 -10.65
C PRO A 198 -8.13 -2.08 -11.40
N ILE A 199 -8.17 -2.18 -12.73
CA ILE A 199 -7.01 -2.58 -13.54
C ILE A 199 -6.00 -1.46 -13.85
N SER A 200 -6.25 -0.19 -13.50
CA SER A 200 -5.28 0.90 -13.77
C SER A 200 -4.05 0.83 -12.85
N TYR A 201 -4.12 0.01 -11.81
CA TYR A 201 -3.07 -0.20 -10.83
C TYR A 201 -3.00 -1.68 -10.47
N TYR A 202 -1.79 -2.21 -10.35
CA TYR A 202 -1.55 -3.51 -9.77
C TYR A 202 -0.47 -3.45 -8.69
N CYS A 203 -0.68 -4.16 -7.59
CA CYS A 203 0.35 -4.41 -6.58
C CYS A 203 0.27 -5.85 -6.09
N VAL A 204 1.38 -6.34 -5.53
CA VAL A 204 1.49 -7.69 -4.99
C VAL A 204 0.91 -7.76 -3.58
N GLY A 205 -0.38 -8.13 -3.48
CA GLY A 205 -1.04 -8.28 -2.17
C GLY A 205 -0.33 -9.27 -1.24
N GLY A 206 0.29 -10.33 -1.79
CA GLY A 206 1.05 -11.31 -1.01
C GLY A 206 2.45 -10.89 -0.57
N GLY A 207 2.93 -9.70 -0.97
CA GLY A 207 4.25 -9.17 -0.59
C GLY A 207 5.47 -9.79 -1.28
N SER A 208 5.30 -10.51 -2.39
CA SER A 208 6.42 -11.08 -3.15
C SER A 208 7.23 -10.00 -3.88
N LEU A 209 8.55 -9.96 -3.67
CA LEU A 209 9.47 -9.11 -4.43
C LEU A 209 9.70 -9.66 -5.85
N GLY A 210 10.02 -8.76 -6.79
CA GLY A 210 10.27 -9.01 -8.19
C GLY A 210 9.03 -9.16 -9.07
N TRP A 211 7.80 -9.14 -8.52
CA TRP A 211 6.58 -9.49 -9.26
C TRP A 211 6.23 -8.48 -10.37
N SER A 212 6.33 -7.19 -10.08
CA SER A 212 5.87 -6.08 -10.93
C SER A 212 6.52 -6.08 -12.31
N MET A 213 7.83 -6.35 -12.37
CA MET A 213 8.59 -6.37 -13.62
C MET A 213 8.02 -7.35 -14.65
N PRO A 214 8.03 -8.68 -14.44
CA PRO A 214 7.46 -9.63 -15.40
C PRO A 214 5.94 -9.46 -15.58
N ALA A 215 5.20 -9.01 -14.56
CA ALA A 215 3.77 -8.74 -14.69
C ALA A 215 3.47 -7.68 -15.75
N THR A 216 4.31 -6.64 -15.88
CA THR A 216 4.13 -5.61 -16.92
C THR A 216 4.17 -6.16 -18.34
N LEU A 217 4.90 -7.25 -18.59
CA LEU A 217 4.94 -7.87 -19.92
C LEU A 217 3.57 -8.46 -20.27
N GLY A 218 2.96 -9.20 -19.34
CA GLY A 218 1.62 -9.76 -19.51
C GLY A 218 0.57 -8.68 -19.68
N ILE A 219 0.63 -7.61 -18.88
CA ILE A 219 -0.25 -6.45 -18.99
C ILE A 219 -0.09 -5.81 -20.38
N LYS A 220 1.15 -5.60 -20.85
CA LYS A 220 1.41 -4.93 -22.13
C LYS A 220 0.97 -5.74 -23.35
N LEU A 221 0.90 -7.07 -23.22
CA LEU A 221 0.42 -7.96 -24.27
C LEU A 221 -1.09 -7.90 -24.49
N GLU A 222 -1.87 -7.30 -23.59
CA GLU A 222 -3.32 -7.14 -23.72
C GLU A 222 -3.66 -5.79 -24.38
N PRO A 223 -3.94 -5.74 -25.70
CA PRO A 223 -4.09 -4.48 -26.43
C PRO A 223 -5.45 -3.81 -26.20
N SER A 224 -6.48 -4.56 -25.80
CA SER A 224 -7.85 -4.07 -25.70
C SER A 224 -8.18 -3.48 -24.34
N GLY A 225 -7.46 -3.90 -23.29
CA GLY A 225 -7.72 -3.50 -21.91
C GLY A 225 -9.12 -3.89 -21.43
N CYS A 226 -9.54 -3.41 -20.26
CA CYS A 226 -10.93 -3.50 -19.81
C CYS A 226 -11.29 -2.36 -18.85
N GLN A 227 -12.59 -2.22 -18.51
CA GLN A 227 -13.07 -1.14 -17.63
C GLN A 227 -12.67 0.28 -18.11
N ASP A 228 -12.71 0.50 -19.43
CA ASP A 228 -12.31 1.74 -20.10
C ASP A 228 -10.85 2.17 -19.88
N ILE A 229 -10.00 1.24 -19.44
CA ILE A 229 -8.55 1.41 -19.33
C ILE A 229 -7.87 0.54 -20.37
N ASN A 230 -6.98 1.13 -21.18
CA ASN A 230 -6.10 0.39 -22.07
C ASN A 230 -4.63 0.45 -21.63
N THR A 231 -3.80 -0.38 -22.24
CA THR A 231 -2.40 -0.64 -21.87
C THR A 231 -1.40 0.09 -22.78
N ARG A 232 -1.84 1.18 -23.42
CA ARG A 232 -0.99 1.98 -24.33
C ARG A 232 0.29 2.44 -23.63
N PHE A 233 0.20 2.81 -22.36
CA PHE A 233 1.33 3.09 -21.49
C PHE A 233 1.33 2.10 -20.31
N VAL A 234 2.43 1.39 -20.11
CA VAL A 234 2.61 0.52 -18.94
C VAL A 234 3.87 0.97 -18.23
N VAL A 235 3.76 1.17 -16.92
CA VAL A 235 4.87 1.61 -16.08
C VAL A 235 4.97 0.72 -14.84
N ALA A 236 6.20 0.34 -14.49
CA ALA A 236 6.51 -0.31 -13.23
C ALA A 236 7.39 0.62 -12.40
N ALA A 237 7.03 0.91 -11.15
CA ALA A 237 7.99 1.44 -10.18
C ALA A 237 8.37 0.33 -9.21
N THR A 238 9.65 0.01 -9.11
CA THR A 238 10.15 -1.12 -8.33
C THR A 238 11.42 -0.73 -7.58
N GLY A 239 11.65 -1.29 -6.41
CA GLY A 239 12.92 -1.14 -5.71
C GLY A 239 14.08 -1.78 -6.48
N ASP A 240 15.29 -1.27 -6.28
CA ASP A 240 16.52 -1.90 -6.78
C ASP A 240 16.63 -3.38 -6.36
N GLY A 241 16.42 -3.69 -5.08
CA GLY A 241 16.44 -5.06 -4.58
C GLY A 241 15.42 -5.97 -5.27
N SER A 242 14.19 -5.48 -5.48
CA SER A 242 13.15 -6.17 -6.22
C SER A 242 13.53 -6.43 -7.68
N SER A 243 14.16 -5.44 -8.33
CA SER A 243 14.55 -5.55 -9.75
C SER A 243 15.56 -6.68 -10.02
N LEU A 244 16.34 -7.07 -9.01
CA LEU A 244 17.35 -8.11 -9.11
C LEU A 244 16.77 -9.54 -9.14
N PHE A 245 15.49 -9.74 -8.81
CA PHE A 245 14.87 -11.07 -8.84
C PHE A 245 14.69 -11.59 -10.27
N TYR A 246 14.28 -10.72 -11.21
CA TYR A 246 14.00 -11.10 -12.60
C TYR A 246 14.55 -10.10 -13.65
N PRO A 247 15.85 -9.77 -13.64
CA PRO A 247 16.44 -8.81 -14.58
C PRO A 247 16.28 -9.21 -16.05
N GLN A 248 16.12 -10.49 -16.35
CA GLN A 248 15.80 -11.02 -17.69
C GLN A 248 14.48 -10.50 -18.28
N THR A 249 13.60 -9.93 -17.45
CA THR A 249 12.37 -9.26 -17.90
C THR A 249 12.68 -8.20 -18.94
N TRP A 250 13.73 -7.40 -18.72
CA TRP A 250 14.02 -6.29 -19.61
C TRP A 250 14.51 -6.75 -20.99
N TRP A 251 15.29 -7.84 -21.05
CA TRP A 251 15.64 -8.46 -22.33
C TRP A 251 14.39 -8.90 -23.08
N THR A 252 13.45 -9.52 -22.37
CA THR A 252 12.19 -9.99 -22.96
C THR A 252 11.36 -8.81 -23.47
N ALA A 253 11.25 -7.73 -22.69
CA ALA A 253 10.54 -6.51 -23.09
C ALA A 253 11.11 -5.95 -24.40
N GLN A 254 12.44 -5.82 -24.49
CA GLN A 254 13.08 -5.29 -25.69
C GLN A 254 12.96 -6.24 -26.88
N HIS A 255 13.21 -7.53 -26.68
CA HIS A 255 13.17 -8.53 -27.74
C HIS A 255 11.76 -8.73 -28.31
N ARG A 256 10.72 -8.52 -27.49
CA ARG A 256 9.31 -8.58 -27.89
C ARG A 256 8.73 -7.22 -28.28
N GLN A 257 9.52 -6.14 -28.29
CA GLN A 257 9.08 -4.78 -28.58
C GLN A 257 7.87 -4.37 -27.72
N LEU A 258 7.96 -4.66 -26.42
CA LEU A 258 6.95 -4.29 -25.43
C LEU A 258 7.37 -2.97 -24.78
N GLY A 259 6.70 -1.90 -25.19
CA GLY A 259 6.89 -0.56 -24.65
C GLY A 259 6.44 -0.42 -23.19
N VAL A 260 7.39 -0.62 -22.28
CA VAL A 260 7.21 -0.51 -20.82
C VAL A 260 8.26 0.44 -20.24
N LEU A 261 7.82 1.36 -19.38
CA LEU A 261 8.71 2.18 -18.57
C LEU A 261 8.99 1.50 -17.23
N TYR A 262 10.24 1.20 -16.95
CA TYR A 262 10.68 0.72 -15.64
C TYR A 262 11.36 1.85 -14.89
N ILE A 263 10.83 2.17 -13.71
CA ILE A 263 11.39 3.15 -12.78
C ILE A 263 11.95 2.37 -11.60
N ILE A 264 13.26 2.36 -11.46
CA ILE A 264 13.95 1.71 -10.34
C ILE A 264 14.20 2.76 -9.27
N THR A 265 13.59 2.61 -8.10
CA THR A 265 13.92 3.42 -6.92
C THR A 265 15.13 2.79 -6.24
N ASN A 266 16.31 3.35 -6.51
CA ASN A 266 17.58 2.75 -6.17
C ASN A 266 18.25 3.50 -5.01
N ASN A 267 18.03 3.00 -3.80
CA ASN A 267 18.70 3.47 -2.58
C ASN A 267 19.94 2.63 -2.22
N HIS A 268 20.33 1.69 -3.10
CA HIS A 268 21.50 0.82 -2.96
C HIS A 268 21.43 -0.15 -1.77
N GLU A 269 20.23 -0.46 -1.26
CA GLU A 269 20.06 -1.32 -0.10
C GLU A 269 18.74 -2.10 -0.11
N TYR A 270 18.71 -3.26 0.55
CA TYR A 270 17.45 -3.93 0.88
C TYR A 270 16.75 -3.23 2.06
N HIS A 271 16.33 -1.98 1.83
CA HIS A 271 15.81 -1.07 2.84
C HIS A 271 14.65 -1.65 3.67
N THR A 272 13.67 -2.26 2.99
CA THR A 272 12.50 -2.85 3.65
C THR A 272 12.88 -3.95 4.64
N LEU A 273 13.97 -4.71 4.39
CA LEU A 273 14.45 -5.72 5.33
C LEU A 273 15.09 -5.10 6.57
N GLN A 274 15.82 -3.99 6.42
CA GLN A 274 16.39 -3.26 7.55
C GLN A 274 15.30 -2.64 8.45
N MET A 275 14.27 -2.05 7.84
CA MET A 275 13.10 -1.56 8.57
C MET A 275 12.37 -2.69 9.28
N GLY A 276 12.15 -3.81 8.59
CA GLY A 276 11.49 -4.98 9.16
C GLY A 276 12.24 -5.54 10.37
N LEU A 277 13.56 -5.68 10.27
CA LEU A 277 14.40 -6.09 11.39
C LEU A 277 14.29 -5.11 12.56
N THR A 278 14.33 -3.81 12.30
CA THR A 278 14.18 -2.77 13.34
C THR A 278 12.82 -2.88 14.04
N GLN A 279 11.75 -3.19 13.31
CA GLN A 279 10.41 -3.40 13.89
C GLN A 279 10.36 -4.67 14.76
N VAL A 280 10.96 -5.77 14.30
CA VAL A 280 11.06 -7.01 15.08
C VAL A 280 11.84 -6.78 16.37
N GLU A 281 13.00 -6.12 16.28
CA GLU A 281 13.84 -5.78 17.44
C GLU A 281 13.10 -4.90 18.45
N ALA A 282 12.42 -3.85 17.97
CA ALA A 282 11.62 -2.98 18.82
C ALA A 282 10.47 -3.72 19.52
N MET A 283 9.90 -4.72 18.87
CA MET A 283 8.71 -5.42 19.36
C MET A 283 9.02 -6.57 20.33
N TYR A 284 10.14 -7.29 20.13
CA TYR A 284 10.53 -8.44 20.95
C TYR A 284 11.72 -8.18 21.88
N GLY A 285 12.44 -7.07 21.74
CA GLY A 285 13.51 -6.66 22.65
C GLY A 285 14.85 -7.39 22.44
N GLU A 286 14.95 -8.29 21.47
CA GLU A 286 16.17 -9.02 21.13
C GLU A 286 16.51 -8.90 19.65
N ALA A 287 17.78 -8.62 19.34
CA ALA A 287 18.33 -8.75 17.99
C ALA A 287 18.67 -10.22 17.75
N PRO A 288 18.32 -10.82 16.58
CA PRO A 288 18.75 -12.16 16.24
C PRO A 288 20.28 -12.24 16.33
N ALA A 289 20.80 -13.22 17.06
CA ALA A 289 22.22 -13.50 17.04
C ALA A 289 22.61 -13.87 15.61
N THR A 290 23.46 -13.06 14.97
CA THR A 290 24.04 -13.44 13.69
C THR A 290 24.91 -14.68 13.92
N SER A 291 24.71 -15.71 13.11
CA SER A 291 25.51 -16.93 13.15
C SER A 291 26.98 -16.57 12.92
N GLY A 292 27.76 -16.50 14.01
CA GLY A 292 29.21 -16.38 13.92
C GLY A 292 29.92 -15.58 15.01
N GLN A 293 29.28 -14.67 15.75
CA GLN A 293 29.98 -13.90 16.81
C GLN A 293 29.09 -13.59 18.02
N PRO A 294 29.28 -14.26 19.16
CA PRO A 294 28.66 -13.86 20.42
C PRO A 294 29.13 -12.45 20.81
N GLY A 295 28.21 -11.51 21.00
CA GLY A 295 28.47 -10.22 21.66
C GLY A 295 28.70 -9.01 20.76
N ARG A 296 28.65 -9.12 19.42
CA ARG A 296 28.75 -7.96 18.53
C ARG A 296 27.38 -7.57 17.97
N LYS A 297 26.77 -6.51 18.53
CA LYS A 297 25.62 -5.81 17.95
C LYS A 297 26.05 -5.05 16.69
N THR A 298 26.37 -5.73 15.60
CA THR A 298 26.60 -5.07 14.31
C THR A 298 25.27 -4.87 13.60
N ARG A 299 24.82 -3.61 13.57
CA ARG A 299 23.64 -3.09 12.87
C ARG A 299 23.55 -3.41 11.36
N ASN A 300 24.60 -4.00 10.76
CA ASN A 300 24.87 -3.91 9.32
C ASN A 300 25.28 -5.25 8.67
N THR A 301 24.54 -6.35 8.86
CA THR A 301 24.77 -7.56 8.04
C THR A 301 23.94 -7.60 6.76
N CYS A 302 22.85 -6.82 6.67
CA CYS A 302 22.08 -6.67 5.43
C CYS A 302 22.61 -5.54 4.51
N ALA A 303 23.54 -4.72 5.02
CA ALA A 303 24.01 -3.50 4.35
C ALA A 303 25.12 -3.72 3.29
N SER A 304 25.65 -4.94 3.17
CA SER A 304 26.76 -5.23 2.26
C SER A 304 26.46 -6.36 1.28
N THR A 305 25.34 -6.30 0.56
CA THR A 305 25.39 -6.79 -0.83
C THR A 305 26.31 -5.81 -1.56
N GLY A 306 27.61 -6.12 -1.56
CA GLY A 306 28.66 -5.22 -2.03
C GLY A 306 28.25 -4.61 -3.35
N GLN A 307 27.99 -3.29 -3.34
CA GLN A 307 27.49 -2.47 -4.45
C GLN A 307 27.13 -3.33 -5.66
N ALA A 308 25.98 -4.01 -5.60
CA ALA A 308 25.38 -4.53 -6.81
C ALA A 308 24.90 -3.29 -7.55
N ARG A 309 25.86 -2.53 -8.12
CA ARG A 309 25.58 -1.53 -9.12
C ARG A 309 24.80 -2.31 -10.14
N LEU A 310 23.52 -2.01 -10.26
CA LEU A 310 22.79 -2.25 -11.48
C LEU A 310 23.67 -1.62 -12.56
N ARG A 311 24.55 -2.43 -13.16
CA ARG A 311 25.32 -1.97 -14.30
C ARG A 311 24.26 -1.70 -15.32
N HIS A 312 24.21 -0.44 -15.74
CA HIS A 312 23.27 0.04 -16.73
C HIS A 312 22.99 -1.05 -17.76
N PRO A 313 21.73 -1.39 -18.00
CA PRO A 313 21.43 -2.46 -18.92
C PRO A 313 22.01 -2.23 -20.31
N GLY A 314 22.23 -0.96 -20.69
CA GLY A 314 22.94 -0.57 -21.92
C GLY A 314 24.38 -1.10 -22.08
N GLN A 315 25.03 -1.61 -21.03
CA GLN A 315 26.37 -2.22 -21.13
C GLN A 315 26.39 -3.76 -21.15
N GLY A 316 25.29 -4.44 -20.81
CA GLY A 316 25.26 -5.91 -20.69
C GLY A 316 24.08 -6.59 -21.39
N LEU A 317 22.94 -5.92 -21.49
CA LEU A 317 21.73 -6.40 -22.14
C LEU A 317 21.58 -5.63 -23.47
N ARG A 318 22.21 -6.16 -24.53
CA ARG A 318 22.22 -5.55 -25.86
C ARG A 318 20.84 -4.99 -26.25
N GLY A 319 20.80 -3.70 -26.56
CA GLY A 319 19.64 -3.02 -27.14
C GLY A 319 18.65 -2.42 -26.15
N MET A 320 18.87 -2.53 -24.84
CA MET A 320 17.99 -1.88 -23.87
C MET A 320 18.47 -0.47 -23.54
N GLU A 321 17.56 0.50 -23.61
CA GLU A 321 17.84 1.90 -23.33
C GLU A 321 17.46 2.29 -21.90
N GLY A 322 18.19 3.25 -21.36
CA GLY A 322 17.98 3.73 -20.00
C GLY A 322 19.04 4.72 -19.56
N GLU A 323 18.78 5.38 -18.44
CA GLU A 323 19.66 6.40 -17.87
C GLU A 323 19.60 6.40 -16.34
N ILE A 324 20.70 6.83 -15.71
CA ILE A 324 20.81 7.04 -14.28
C ILE A 324 20.44 8.49 -14.01
N VAL A 325 19.51 8.70 -13.09
CA VAL A 325 19.11 10.03 -12.64
C VAL A 325 19.58 10.19 -11.20
N ARG A 326 20.29 11.30 -10.93
CA ARG A 326 20.93 11.54 -9.62
C ARG A 326 20.35 12.72 -8.87
N HIS A 327 19.75 13.67 -9.58
CA HIS A 327 19.33 14.94 -9.01
C HIS A 327 17.84 15.20 -9.26
N PRO A 328 17.11 15.78 -8.29
CA PRO A 328 15.68 16.03 -8.39
C PRO A 328 15.26 16.83 -9.64
N GLU A 329 16.06 17.81 -10.06
CA GLU A 329 15.77 18.66 -11.22
C GLU A 329 15.74 17.91 -12.55
N ASP A 330 16.46 16.79 -12.65
CA ASP A 330 16.56 15.98 -13.87
C ASP A 330 15.40 14.98 -14.00
N VAL A 331 14.74 14.64 -12.89
CA VAL A 331 13.74 13.56 -12.80
C VAL A 331 12.63 13.74 -13.82
N ARG A 332 12.06 14.94 -13.94
CA ARG A 332 10.93 15.15 -14.84
C ARG A 332 11.33 14.99 -16.31
N ALA A 333 12.49 15.49 -16.69
CA ALA A 333 12.99 15.35 -18.06
C ALA A 333 13.28 13.88 -18.40
N ALA A 334 13.82 13.12 -17.45
CA ALA A 334 14.06 11.69 -17.61
C ALA A 334 12.75 10.88 -17.71
N VAL A 335 11.77 11.15 -16.83
CA VAL A 335 10.44 10.53 -16.90
C VAL A 335 9.77 10.81 -18.26
N ARG A 336 9.86 12.04 -18.76
CA ARG A 336 9.35 12.41 -20.08
C ARG A 336 9.95 11.54 -21.18
N ARG A 337 11.29 11.44 -21.23
CA ARG A 337 12.00 10.60 -22.22
C ARG A 337 11.59 9.13 -22.10
N GLY A 338 11.52 8.61 -20.87
CA GLY A 338 11.10 7.23 -20.63
C GLY A 338 9.67 6.94 -21.12
N ILE A 339 8.74 7.88 -20.92
CA ILE A 339 7.38 7.77 -21.47
C ILE A 339 7.39 7.81 -22.99
N ASP A 340 8.16 8.72 -23.62
CA ASP A 340 8.28 8.79 -25.07
C ASP A 340 8.79 7.47 -25.68
N HIS A 341 9.81 6.88 -25.06
CA HIS A 341 10.34 5.57 -25.47
C HIS A 341 9.30 4.45 -25.33
N ALA A 342 8.64 4.37 -24.17
CA ALA A 342 7.61 3.36 -23.90
C ALA A 342 6.44 3.48 -24.90
N LEU A 343 6.02 4.70 -25.24
CA LEU A 343 4.98 4.95 -26.23
C LEU A 343 5.43 4.63 -27.67
N SER A 344 6.73 4.64 -27.96
CA SER A 344 7.30 4.21 -29.24
C SER A 344 7.39 2.69 -29.41
N GLY A 345 7.02 1.92 -28.38
CA GLY A 345 7.06 0.44 -28.40
C GLY A 345 8.36 -0.16 -27.86
N HIS A 346 9.26 0.64 -27.30
CA HIS A 346 10.53 0.17 -26.75
C HIS A 346 10.55 0.29 -25.23
N ALA A 347 11.17 -0.69 -24.56
CA ALA A 347 11.33 -0.63 -23.12
C ALA A 347 12.37 0.43 -22.72
N TYR A 348 12.18 1.07 -21.58
CA TYR A 348 13.12 2.07 -21.05
C TYR A 348 13.29 1.89 -19.55
N VAL A 349 14.53 1.99 -19.07
CA VAL A 349 14.86 1.88 -17.63
C VAL A 349 15.38 3.21 -17.10
N LEU A 350 14.68 3.75 -16.11
CA LEU A 350 15.13 4.88 -15.30
C LEU A 350 15.68 4.34 -13.98
N ASP A 351 16.98 4.44 -13.79
CA ASP A 351 17.65 4.12 -12.53
C ASP A 351 17.73 5.39 -11.67
N MET A 352 16.74 5.57 -10.79
CA MET A 352 16.61 6.75 -9.95
C MET A 352 17.40 6.54 -8.67
N HIS A 353 18.53 7.23 -8.52
CA HIS A 353 19.31 7.22 -7.28
C HIS A 353 18.55 7.97 -6.19
N THR A 354 17.79 7.22 -5.40
CA THR A 354 16.95 7.74 -4.33
C THR A 354 17.70 7.75 -3.02
N ILE A 355 17.33 8.68 -2.14
CA ILE A 355 17.80 8.70 -0.75
C ILE A 355 17.40 7.41 -0.01
N GLY A 356 18.27 6.92 0.89
CA GLY A 356 17.96 5.84 1.85
C GLY A 356 17.16 6.32 3.08
N LEU A 357 17.09 5.48 4.13
CA LEU A 357 16.46 5.77 5.44
C LEU A 357 16.63 7.25 5.83
N ASP A 358 15.54 8.03 5.85
CA ASP A 358 15.31 9.18 6.77
C ASP A 358 14.20 10.18 6.34
N GLN A 359 13.37 9.90 5.31
CA GLN A 359 12.39 10.89 4.82
C GLN A 359 10.92 10.44 4.93
N PRO A 360 10.36 10.32 6.15
CA PRO A 360 9.00 9.86 6.30
C PRO A 360 8.02 10.81 5.58
N PRO A 361 7.09 10.28 4.77
CA PRO A 361 6.07 11.09 4.14
C PRO A 361 5.18 11.75 5.21
N PRO A 362 4.44 12.84 4.88
CA PRO A 362 3.56 13.50 5.82
C PRO A 362 2.62 12.51 6.53
N ARG A 363 2.74 12.41 7.87
CA ARG A 363 1.91 11.50 8.66
C ARG A 363 0.45 11.95 8.61
N ARG A 364 -0.47 10.99 8.55
CA ARG A 364 -1.90 11.26 8.80
C ARG A 364 -2.04 11.74 10.24
N ARG A 365 -2.61 12.93 10.43
CA ARG A 365 -3.11 13.32 11.74
C ARG A 365 -4.34 12.47 12.03
N THR A 366 -4.20 11.42 12.83
CA THR A 366 -5.36 10.81 13.48
C THR A 366 -5.90 11.81 14.51
N PRO A 367 -7.23 12.02 14.59
CA PRO A 367 -7.80 12.69 15.74
C PRO A 367 -7.32 11.94 16.99
N MET A 368 -6.65 12.62 17.91
CA MET A 368 -6.51 12.03 19.25
C MET A 368 -7.92 11.84 19.80
N PRO A 369 -8.21 10.73 20.49
CA PRO A 369 -9.40 10.65 21.31
C PRO A 369 -9.40 11.87 22.23
N ALA A 370 -10.53 12.58 22.32
CA ALA A 370 -10.71 13.55 23.38
C ALA A 370 -10.43 12.82 24.69
N THR A 371 -9.48 13.32 25.48
CA THR A 371 -9.19 12.80 26.81
C THR A 371 -10.45 12.96 27.66
N THR A 372 -11.30 11.94 27.68
CA THR A 372 -12.38 11.86 28.66
C THR A 372 -11.71 11.66 30.01
N SER A 373 -11.67 12.75 30.78
CA SER A 373 -11.29 12.78 32.19
C SER A 373 -11.92 11.61 32.94
N ASN A 374 -11.09 10.87 33.69
CA ASN A 374 -11.47 9.86 34.67
C ASN A 374 -12.82 10.17 35.35
N ARG A 375 -13.87 9.45 34.98
CA ARG A 375 -14.96 9.14 35.92
C ARG A 375 -14.77 7.69 36.34
N ALA A 376 -14.24 7.54 37.56
CA ALA A 376 -14.16 6.27 38.25
C ALA A 376 -15.54 5.63 38.34
N TRP A 377 -15.73 4.52 37.64
CA TRP A 377 -16.79 3.56 37.95
C TRP A 377 -16.18 2.49 38.85
N THR A 378 -16.39 2.63 40.16
CA THR A 378 -16.15 1.59 41.15
C THR A 378 -17.24 0.52 41.00
N ALA A 379 -16.95 -0.54 40.27
CA ALA A 379 -17.74 -1.78 40.34
C ALA A 379 -17.14 -2.69 41.43
N SER A 380 -17.86 -2.82 42.55
CA SER A 380 -17.53 -3.77 43.61
C SER A 380 -17.85 -5.19 43.14
N ILE A 381 -16.81 -5.99 42.89
CA ILE A 381 -16.95 -7.43 42.73
C ILE A 381 -16.91 -8.06 44.13
N SER A 382 -18.08 -8.42 44.66
CA SER A 382 -18.18 -9.29 45.83
C SER A 382 -17.97 -10.74 45.38
N ALA A 383 -16.95 -11.40 45.90
CA ALA A 383 -16.73 -12.82 45.73
C ALA A 383 -17.86 -13.62 46.41
N ARG A 384 -18.56 -14.47 45.64
CA ARG A 384 -19.26 -15.64 46.18
C ARG A 384 -18.74 -16.89 45.47
N THR A 385 -17.88 -17.59 46.19
CA THR A 385 -17.54 -18.98 45.99
C THR A 385 -18.81 -19.84 46.02
N ARG A 386 -19.04 -20.62 44.96
CA ARG A 386 -19.77 -21.89 45.06
C ARG A 386 -18.99 -22.96 44.31
N SER A 387 -18.42 -23.85 45.12
CA SER A 387 -18.02 -25.20 44.76
C SER A 387 -19.17 -25.89 44.03
N ASN A 388 -18.89 -26.49 42.87
CA ASN A 388 -19.44 -27.79 42.51
C ASN A 388 -18.51 -28.46 41.51
N ALA A 389 -17.91 -29.56 41.97
CA ALA A 389 -17.18 -30.51 41.15
C ALA A 389 -18.16 -31.25 40.24
N MET A 390 -17.87 -31.29 38.93
CA MET A 390 -18.32 -32.36 38.06
C MET A 390 -17.15 -32.81 37.18
N THR A 391 -16.81 -34.07 37.39
CA THR A 391 -15.87 -34.91 36.64
C THR A 391 -16.30 -35.07 35.18
N ALA A 392 -15.39 -34.86 34.23
CA ALA A 392 -15.54 -35.27 32.83
C ALA A 392 -14.62 -36.48 32.55
N PRO A 393 -15.11 -37.56 31.90
CA PRO A 393 -14.27 -38.72 31.57
C PRO A 393 -13.49 -38.51 30.28
N ALA A 394 -12.27 -39.05 30.26
CA ALA A 394 -11.38 -39.10 29.10
C ALA A 394 -11.95 -40.04 28.02
N CYS A 395 -12.11 -39.53 26.80
CA CYS A 395 -12.41 -40.35 25.63
C CYS A 395 -11.13 -40.51 24.80
N ARG A 396 -10.54 -41.73 24.82
CA ARG A 396 -9.56 -42.19 23.85
C ARG A 396 -10.30 -42.63 22.59
N ALA A 397 -9.89 -42.15 21.42
CA ALA A 397 -10.25 -42.75 20.14
C ALA A 397 -8.97 -43.07 19.36
N THR A 398 -8.85 -44.35 19.06
CA THR A 398 -7.82 -45.07 18.32
C THR A 398 -7.85 -44.75 16.82
N CYS A 399 -6.67 -44.62 16.21
CA CYS A 399 -6.50 -44.75 14.75
C CYS A 399 -6.64 -46.22 14.34
N GLN A 400 -7.50 -46.48 13.37
CA GLN A 400 -7.38 -47.55 12.38
C GLN A 400 -7.47 -46.93 11.00
#